data_AF-A8WY86-F1
#
_entry.id   AF-A8WY86-F1
#
_cell.length_a   1.000
_cell.length_b   1.000
_cell.length_c   1.000
_cell.angle_alpha   90.00
_cell.angle_beta   90.00
_cell.angle_gamma   90.00
#
_symmetry.space_group_name_H-M   'P 1'
#
loop_
_entity.id
_entity.type
_entity.pdbx_description
1 polymer ?
#
loop_
_entity_poly.entity_id
_entity_poly.type
_entity_poly.pdbx_seq_one_letter_code
_entity_poly.pdbx_strand_id
1 'polypeptide(L)'
;MKFSIFILSLLLVACSAINPKDLPKCETDEELFTFLSCLPETDEMEMALRNHKGMNPPVEVYKRATKACENILACLAPLNCQEAQEAKLEYEVSCELLTYLSLNLRPCLAKFFTKAYLAQFSSDSSCLKDYSFLDKDLTKRRDAYINGKSCFLETIRSVCNKDASEYYTKSYRKFVTTISIKPAEEKCSHPHYQFNSLQCKGLEDEITLRVGHLKERNNRASAVEVSQMIQMCKDAQKCMKESCVFSAADHESMGKRCKILQKLLAVSDSCSSDLEGKCL
;
A
#
# COMPACT_ATOMS: atom_id res chain seq x y z
N MET A 1 -35.28 46.10 -28.74
CA MET A 1 -34.14 45.27 -28.27
C MET A 1 -34.68 43.89 -27.93
N LYS A 2 -34.31 42.88 -28.72
CA LYS A 2 -34.64 41.46 -28.50
C LYS A 2 -33.65 40.91 -27.47
N PHE A 3 -34.12 40.36 -26.36
CA PHE A 3 -33.32 39.48 -25.51
C PHE A 3 -33.98 38.10 -25.52
N SER A 4 -33.31 37.19 -26.24
CA SER A 4 -33.66 35.79 -26.39
C SER A 4 -33.27 35.05 -25.11
N ILE A 5 -34.23 34.46 -24.41
CA ILE A 5 -33.97 33.58 -23.27
C ILE A 5 -33.75 32.18 -23.85
N PHE A 6 -32.48 31.79 -24.01
CA PHE A 6 -32.10 30.38 -24.18
C PHE A 6 -32.17 29.71 -22.80
N ILE A 7 -33.24 28.97 -22.53
CA ILE A 7 -33.25 28.02 -21.41
C ILE A 7 -32.47 26.79 -21.87
N LEU A 8 -31.24 26.69 -21.39
CA LEU A 8 -30.39 25.51 -21.51
C LEU A 8 -31.03 24.39 -20.67
N SER A 9 -31.69 23.45 -21.32
CA SER A 9 -32.16 22.22 -20.68
C SER A 9 -30.96 21.38 -20.25
N LEU A 10 -30.58 21.46 -18.97
CA LEU A 10 -29.73 20.47 -18.32
C LEU A 10 -30.49 19.13 -18.29
N LEU A 11 -30.15 18.24 -19.20
CA LEU A 11 -30.42 16.81 -19.04
C LEU A 11 -29.58 16.31 -17.87
N LEU A 12 -30.21 16.19 -16.71
CA LEU A 12 -29.74 15.32 -15.63
C LEU A 12 -29.83 13.88 -16.15
N VAL A 13 -28.74 13.39 -16.76
CA VAL A 13 -28.57 11.94 -16.96
C VAL A 13 -28.34 11.36 -15.57
N ALA A 14 -29.42 10.87 -14.96
CA ALA A 14 -29.31 9.95 -13.85
C ALA A 14 -28.63 8.68 -14.39
N CYS A 15 -27.34 8.51 -14.09
CA CYS A 15 -26.68 7.21 -14.21
C CYS A 15 -27.28 6.30 -13.12
N SER A 16 -28.46 5.74 -13.37
CA SER A 16 -28.90 4.54 -12.69
C SER A 16 -27.99 3.41 -13.16
N ALA A 17 -27.16 2.88 -12.25
CA ALA A 17 -26.35 1.71 -12.53
C ALA A 17 -27.29 0.57 -12.97
N ILE A 18 -27.18 0.16 -14.23
CA ILE A 18 -27.97 -0.94 -14.80
C ILE A 18 -27.50 -2.22 -14.10
N ASN A 19 -28.43 -2.99 -13.53
CA ASN A 19 -28.11 -4.29 -12.95
C ASN A 19 -27.78 -5.25 -14.11
N PRO A 20 -26.64 -5.97 -14.08
CA PRO A 20 -26.26 -6.88 -15.18
C PRO A 20 -27.35 -7.90 -15.52
N LYS A 21 -28.15 -8.32 -14.53
CA LYS A 21 -29.28 -9.26 -14.72
C LYS A 21 -30.44 -8.70 -15.55
N ASP A 22 -30.48 -7.39 -15.75
CA ASP A 22 -31.50 -6.71 -16.53
C ASP A 22 -31.06 -6.53 -18.01
N LEU A 23 -29.84 -6.95 -18.37
CA LEU A 23 -29.32 -6.91 -19.73
C LEU A 23 -29.67 -8.20 -20.50
N PRO A 24 -29.79 -8.12 -21.84
CA PRO A 24 -29.89 -9.32 -22.66
C PRO A 24 -28.60 -10.15 -22.56
N LYS A 25 -28.70 -11.45 -22.79
CA LYS A 25 -27.52 -12.31 -22.94
C LYS A 25 -26.76 -11.96 -24.23
N CYS A 26 -25.48 -12.30 -24.29
CA CYS A 26 -24.72 -12.18 -25.53
C CYS A 26 -25.23 -13.27 -26.50
N GLU A 27 -26.06 -12.88 -27.46
CA GLU A 27 -26.77 -13.82 -28.34
C GLU A 27 -26.33 -13.73 -29.81
N THR A 28 -25.68 -12.62 -30.19
CA THR A 28 -25.19 -12.48 -31.57
C THR A 28 -23.81 -13.09 -31.75
N ASP A 29 -23.54 -13.63 -32.95
CA ASP A 29 -22.22 -14.15 -33.32
C ASP A 29 -21.14 -13.07 -33.20
N GLU A 30 -21.49 -11.79 -33.44
CA GLU A 30 -20.59 -10.65 -33.31
C GLU A 30 -20.22 -10.35 -31.85
N GLU A 31 -21.20 -10.36 -30.94
CA GLU A 31 -20.95 -10.19 -29.50
C GLU A 31 -20.13 -11.36 -28.93
N LEU A 32 -20.47 -12.59 -29.33
CA LEU A 32 -19.75 -13.79 -28.89
C LEU A 32 -18.30 -13.78 -29.42
N PHE A 33 -18.10 -13.44 -30.69
CA PHE A 33 -16.77 -13.34 -31.27
C PHE A 33 -15.93 -12.24 -30.61
N THR A 34 -16.53 -11.08 -30.34
CA THR A 34 -15.86 -9.97 -29.64
C THR A 34 -15.50 -10.38 -28.22
N PHE A 35 -16.40 -11.03 -27.48
CA PHE A 35 -16.12 -11.53 -26.14
C PHE A 35 -14.96 -12.54 -26.14
N LEU A 36 -14.97 -13.50 -27.07
CA LEU A 36 -13.89 -14.49 -27.23
C LEU A 36 -12.55 -13.85 -27.62
N SER A 37 -12.58 -12.74 -28.36
CA SER A 37 -11.36 -11.99 -28.72
C SER A 37 -10.66 -11.33 -27.52
N CYS A 38 -11.34 -11.20 -26.38
CA CYS A 38 -10.74 -10.71 -25.13
C CYS A 38 -9.98 -11.80 -24.34
N LEU A 39 -10.14 -13.09 -24.71
CA LEU A 39 -9.50 -14.22 -24.01
C LEU A 39 -7.97 -14.15 -23.97
N PRO A 40 -7.25 -13.75 -25.04
CA PRO A 40 -5.79 -13.70 -24.99
C PRO A 40 -5.23 -12.76 -23.90
N GLU A 41 -5.92 -11.64 -23.63
CA GLU A 41 -5.53 -10.72 -22.55
C GLU A 41 -5.84 -11.33 -21.16
N THR A 42 -6.91 -12.11 -21.07
CA THR A 42 -7.24 -12.90 -19.87
C THR A 42 -6.14 -13.92 -19.58
N ASP A 43 -5.70 -14.65 -20.59
CA ASP A 43 -4.62 -15.63 -20.49
C ASP A 43 -3.30 -14.95 -20.11
N GLU A 44 -2.96 -13.80 -20.69
CA GLU A 44 -1.76 -13.03 -20.34
C GLU A 44 -1.78 -12.57 -18.87
N MET A 45 -2.92 -12.07 -18.39
CA MET A 45 -3.11 -11.68 -17.00
C MET A 45 -2.93 -12.87 -16.05
N GLU A 46 -3.56 -14.01 -16.36
CA GLU A 46 -3.41 -15.23 -15.56
C GLU A 46 -1.97 -15.77 -15.57
N MET A 47 -1.33 -15.82 -16.74
CA MET A 47 0.04 -16.32 -16.90
C MET A 47 1.05 -15.48 -16.12
N ALA A 48 0.91 -14.15 -16.15
CA ALA A 48 1.76 -13.26 -15.37
C ALA A 48 1.71 -13.61 -13.87
N LEU A 49 0.53 -13.94 -13.35
CA LEU A 49 0.29 -14.21 -11.93
C LEU A 49 0.58 -15.66 -11.53
N ARG A 50 0.33 -16.65 -12.40
CA ARG A 50 0.51 -18.09 -12.11
C ARG A 50 1.94 -18.45 -11.72
N ASN A 51 2.94 -17.85 -12.38
CA ASN A 51 4.35 -18.13 -12.14
C ASN A 51 4.86 -17.72 -10.75
N HIS A 52 4.03 -17.03 -9.95
CA HIS A 52 4.41 -16.48 -8.65
C HIS A 52 3.44 -16.87 -7.52
N LYS A 53 2.59 -17.90 -7.72
CA LYS A 53 1.72 -18.40 -6.64
C LYS A 53 2.54 -18.76 -5.40
N GLY A 54 2.25 -18.09 -4.28
CA GLY A 54 2.93 -18.30 -3.00
C GLY A 54 4.16 -17.39 -2.73
N MET A 55 4.49 -16.48 -3.65
CA MET A 55 5.54 -15.46 -3.48
C MET A 55 4.96 -14.06 -3.80
N ASN A 56 5.57 -12.99 -3.28
CA ASN A 56 5.32 -11.64 -3.77
C ASN A 56 6.07 -11.48 -5.12
N PRO A 57 5.37 -11.45 -6.28
CA PRO A 57 5.97 -11.22 -7.58
C PRO A 57 6.71 -9.87 -7.64
N PRO A 58 7.75 -9.75 -8.48
CA PRO A 58 8.35 -8.46 -8.81
C PRO A 58 7.33 -7.48 -9.39
N VAL A 59 7.53 -6.18 -9.15
CA VAL A 59 6.66 -5.09 -9.63
C VAL A 59 6.38 -5.15 -11.13
N GLU A 60 7.36 -5.54 -11.94
CA GLU A 60 7.23 -5.64 -13.40
C GLU A 60 6.20 -6.70 -13.84
N VAL A 61 6.02 -7.75 -13.04
CA VAL A 61 5.00 -8.78 -13.28
C VAL A 61 3.61 -8.17 -13.07
N TYR A 62 3.44 -7.38 -12.01
CA TYR A 62 2.19 -6.68 -11.75
C TYR A 62 1.89 -5.62 -12.80
N LYS A 63 2.89 -4.90 -13.31
CA LYS A 63 2.69 -3.94 -14.42
C LYS A 63 2.16 -4.62 -15.67
N ARG A 64 2.73 -5.78 -16.02
CA ARG A 64 2.24 -6.58 -17.16
C ARG A 64 0.81 -7.04 -16.95
N ALA A 65 0.51 -7.60 -15.78
CA ALA A 65 -0.85 -8.03 -15.43
C ALA A 65 -1.84 -6.84 -15.41
N THR A 66 -1.42 -5.67 -14.90
CA THR A 66 -2.26 -4.45 -14.90
C THR A 66 -2.60 -4.02 -16.33
N LYS A 67 -1.61 -4.02 -17.23
CA LYS A 67 -1.82 -3.66 -18.63
C LYS A 67 -2.76 -4.65 -19.34
N ALA A 68 -2.57 -5.95 -19.13
CA ALA A 68 -3.48 -6.96 -19.65
C ALA A 68 -4.91 -6.73 -19.12
N CYS A 69 -5.04 -6.41 -17.83
CA CYS A 69 -6.34 -6.11 -17.22
C CYS A 69 -7.01 -4.86 -17.82
N GLU A 70 -6.25 -3.78 -18.05
CA GLU A 70 -6.75 -2.57 -18.74
C GLU A 70 -7.23 -2.90 -20.17
N ASN A 71 -6.50 -3.76 -20.88
CA ASN A 71 -6.89 -4.22 -22.22
C ASN A 71 -8.17 -5.06 -22.17
N ILE A 72 -8.36 -5.92 -21.18
CA ILE A 72 -9.61 -6.69 -20.99
C ILE A 72 -10.80 -5.73 -20.82
N LEU A 73 -10.68 -4.73 -19.93
CA LEU A 73 -11.76 -3.76 -19.71
C LEU A 73 -12.08 -2.95 -20.97
N ALA A 74 -11.05 -2.53 -21.71
CA ALA A 74 -11.22 -1.84 -22.98
C ALA A 74 -11.87 -2.74 -24.04
N CYS A 75 -11.51 -4.02 -24.09
CA CYS A 75 -12.05 -5.01 -25.01
C CYS A 75 -13.52 -5.31 -24.73
N LEU A 76 -13.90 -5.44 -23.45
CA LEU A 76 -15.29 -5.66 -23.05
C LEU A 76 -16.15 -4.40 -23.22
N ALA A 77 -15.56 -3.20 -23.20
CA ALA A 77 -16.29 -1.92 -23.20
C ALA A 77 -17.42 -1.81 -24.24
N PRO A 78 -17.26 -2.23 -25.51
CA PRO A 78 -18.30 -2.14 -26.53
C PRO A 78 -19.49 -3.10 -26.32
N LEU A 79 -19.32 -4.16 -25.53
CA LEU A 79 -20.35 -5.16 -25.29
C LEU A 79 -21.36 -4.68 -24.25
N ASN A 80 -22.65 -4.82 -24.56
CA ASN A 80 -23.77 -4.43 -23.70
C ASN A 80 -24.72 -5.62 -23.44
N CYS A 81 -24.13 -6.75 -23.08
CA CYS A 81 -24.84 -7.97 -22.69
C CYS A 81 -24.47 -8.38 -21.25
N GLN A 82 -25.30 -9.24 -20.64
CA GLN A 82 -25.18 -9.67 -19.25
C GLN A 82 -23.79 -10.25 -18.95
N GLU A 83 -23.31 -11.22 -19.74
CA GLU A 83 -22.04 -11.91 -19.51
C GLU A 83 -20.83 -10.94 -19.57
N ALA A 84 -20.85 -10.02 -20.54
CA ALA A 84 -19.82 -8.99 -20.66
C ALA A 84 -19.84 -8.01 -19.47
N GLN A 85 -21.03 -7.65 -18.98
CA GLN A 85 -21.17 -6.73 -17.87
C GLN A 85 -20.78 -7.37 -16.53
N GLU A 86 -21.11 -8.64 -16.31
CA GLU A 86 -20.65 -9.42 -15.16
C GLU A 86 -19.12 -9.55 -15.17
N ALA A 87 -18.53 -9.88 -16.33
CA ALA A 87 -17.08 -9.96 -16.49
C ALA A 87 -16.40 -8.60 -16.23
N LYS A 88 -16.94 -7.48 -16.75
CA LYS A 88 -16.41 -6.13 -16.48
C LYS A 88 -16.31 -5.85 -14.98
N LEU A 89 -17.38 -6.13 -14.23
CA LEU A 89 -17.40 -5.88 -12.78
C LEU A 89 -16.33 -6.70 -12.05
N GLU A 90 -16.14 -7.96 -12.42
CA GLU A 90 -15.10 -8.82 -11.85
C GLU A 90 -13.69 -8.33 -12.20
N TYR A 91 -13.46 -7.94 -13.45
CA TYR A 91 -12.19 -7.41 -13.90
C TYR A 91 -11.89 -6.03 -13.30
N GLU A 92 -12.87 -5.14 -13.12
CA GLU A 92 -12.65 -3.84 -12.48
C GLU A 92 -12.07 -3.99 -11.07
N VAL A 93 -12.60 -4.93 -10.28
CA VAL A 93 -12.09 -5.26 -8.95
C VAL A 93 -10.66 -5.82 -9.04
N SER A 94 -10.42 -6.73 -9.97
CA SER A 94 -9.11 -7.37 -10.18
C SER A 94 -8.05 -6.38 -10.67
N CYS A 95 -8.40 -5.51 -11.62
CA CYS A 95 -7.53 -4.47 -12.17
C CYS A 95 -7.16 -3.47 -11.08
N GLU A 96 -8.11 -3.06 -10.24
CA GLU A 96 -7.80 -2.13 -9.15
C GLU A 96 -6.75 -2.71 -8.19
N LEU A 97 -6.86 -3.99 -7.87
CA LEU A 97 -5.87 -4.71 -7.07
C LEU A 97 -4.50 -4.77 -7.77
N LEU A 98 -4.48 -5.05 -9.07
CA LEU A 98 -3.24 -5.12 -9.85
C LEU A 98 -2.56 -3.77 -9.98
N THR A 99 -3.31 -2.70 -10.24
CA THR A 99 -2.81 -1.31 -10.22
C THR A 99 -2.19 -0.99 -8.86
N TYR A 100 -2.81 -1.43 -7.76
CA TYR A 100 -2.27 -1.22 -6.44
C TYR A 100 -0.89 -1.88 -6.23
N LEU A 101 -0.70 -3.06 -6.82
CA LEU A 101 0.53 -3.85 -6.73
C LEU A 101 1.61 -3.36 -7.73
N SER A 102 1.23 -2.92 -8.92
CA SER A 102 2.14 -2.53 -10.00
C SER A 102 2.76 -1.15 -9.85
N LEU A 103 2.07 -0.22 -9.19
CA LEU A 103 2.57 1.13 -8.97
C LEU A 103 3.55 1.22 -7.79
N ASN A 104 3.94 0.09 -7.18
CA ASN A 104 4.84 0.05 -6.03
C ASN A 104 4.31 0.91 -4.85
N LEU A 105 2.97 0.99 -4.71
CA LEU A 105 2.30 1.84 -3.73
C LEU A 105 2.56 1.39 -2.30
N ARG A 106 2.68 0.07 -2.08
CA ARG A 106 2.92 -0.51 -0.75
C ARG A 106 4.29 -0.13 -0.20
N PRO A 107 5.42 -0.38 -0.89
CA PRO A 107 6.73 0.05 -0.38
C PRO A 107 6.86 1.57 -0.29
N CYS A 108 6.25 2.32 -1.21
CA CYS A 108 6.16 3.78 -1.14
C CYS A 108 5.51 4.26 0.16
N LEU A 109 4.34 3.71 0.51
CA LEU A 109 3.61 4.08 1.72
C LEU A 109 4.30 3.57 3.00
N ALA A 110 4.91 2.39 2.96
CA ALA A 110 5.76 1.90 4.06
C ALA A 110 6.90 2.89 4.36
N LYS A 111 7.59 3.40 3.32
CA LYS A 111 8.62 4.44 3.47
C LYS A 111 8.08 5.73 4.07
N PHE A 112 6.88 6.15 3.68
CA PHE A 112 6.21 7.30 4.31
C PHE A 112 6.04 7.06 5.82
N PHE A 113 5.53 5.91 6.23
CA PHE A 113 5.37 5.59 7.64
C PHE A 113 6.69 5.53 8.39
N THR A 114 7.74 4.96 7.79
CA THR A 114 9.09 4.98 8.36
C THR A 114 9.57 6.42 8.57
N LYS A 115 9.42 7.31 7.57
CA LYS A 115 9.78 8.72 7.71
C LYS A 115 8.99 9.42 8.82
N ALA A 116 7.67 9.21 8.87
CA ALA A 116 6.81 9.78 9.90
C ALA A 116 7.19 9.30 11.31
N TYR A 117 7.56 8.02 11.45
CA TYR A 117 8.01 7.45 12.71
C TYR A 117 9.37 8.03 13.14
N LEU A 118 10.35 8.02 12.24
CA LEU A 118 11.70 8.51 12.54
C LEU A 118 11.74 10.01 12.80
N ALA A 119 10.85 10.78 12.18
CA ALA A 119 10.72 12.21 12.45
C ALA A 119 10.47 12.49 13.94
N GLN A 120 9.76 11.61 14.66
CA GLN A 120 9.50 11.79 16.10
C GLN A 120 10.76 11.72 16.96
N PHE A 121 11.83 11.09 16.47
CA PHE A 121 13.10 10.92 17.18
C PHE A 121 14.22 11.82 16.64
N SER A 122 14.01 12.48 15.50
CA SER A 122 14.98 13.41 14.93
C SER A 122 14.91 14.77 15.62
N SER A 123 16.04 15.47 15.73
CA SER A 123 16.10 16.88 16.12
C SER A 123 15.63 17.83 15.00
N ASP A 124 15.64 17.37 13.74
CA ASP A 124 15.39 18.23 12.58
C ASP A 124 13.94 18.70 12.52
N SER A 125 13.72 19.95 12.07
CA SER A 125 12.37 20.45 11.81
C SER A 125 11.73 19.67 10.66
N SER A 126 10.56 19.08 10.90
CA SER A 126 9.80 18.35 9.89
C SER A 126 8.31 18.52 10.15
N CYS A 127 7.54 18.83 9.10
CA CYS A 127 6.08 18.91 9.19
C CYS A 127 5.44 17.58 9.64
N LEU A 128 6.16 16.45 9.50
CA LEU A 128 5.69 15.13 9.96
C LEU A 128 5.49 15.06 11.48
N LYS A 129 6.10 15.99 12.23
CA LYS A 129 5.93 16.13 13.68
C LYS A 129 4.63 16.84 14.06
N ASP A 130 4.12 17.70 13.16
CA ASP A 130 2.97 18.57 13.44
C ASP A 130 1.63 17.83 13.33
N TYR A 131 1.64 16.63 12.72
CA TYR A 131 0.44 15.85 12.44
C TYR A 131 0.57 14.41 12.93
N SER A 132 -0.47 13.91 13.57
CA SER A 132 -0.53 12.55 14.13
C SER A 132 -0.88 11.48 13.08
N PHE A 133 -0.07 11.39 12.01
CA PHE A 133 -0.30 10.43 10.90
C PHE A 133 -0.31 8.96 11.33
N LEU A 134 0.38 8.63 12.43
CA LEU A 134 0.51 7.27 12.98
C LEU A 134 -0.40 7.03 14.20
N ASP A 135 -1.35 7.92 14.49
CA ASP A 135 -2.23 7.75 15.65
C ASP A 135 -3.12 6.51 15.50
N LYS A 136 -3.34 5.80 16.60
CA LYS A 136 -4.25 4.65 16.63
C LYS A 136 -5.70 5.07 16.56
N ASP A 137 -6.03 6.24 17.10
CA ASP A 137 -7.33 6.86 16.95
C ASP A 137 -7.55 7.22 15.47
N LEU A 138 -8.48 6.50 14.85
CA LEU A 138 -8.81 6.65 13.43
C LEU A 138 -9.36 8.05 13.10
N THR A 139 -10.04 8.70 14.04
CA THR A 139 -10.57 10.06 13.87
C THR A 139 -9.43 11.07 13.87
N LYS A 140 -8.55 11.03 14.88
CA LYS A 140 -7.38 11.93 14.93
C LYS A 140 -6.46 11.74 13.74
N ARG A 141 -6.24 10.50 13.34
CA ARG A 141 -5.45 10.17 12.15
C ARG A 141 -6.11 10.70 10.88
N ARG A 142 -7.43 10.60 10.75
CA ARG A 142 -8.17 11.21 9.63
C ARG A 142 -7.92 12.71 9.57
N ASP A 143 -8.04 13.40 10.69
CA ASP A 143 -7.81 14.83 10.78
C ASP A 143 -6.36 15.21 10.45
N ALA A 144 -5.40 14.40 10.91
CA ALA A 144 -3.99 14.55 10.56
C ALA A 144 -3.77 14.45 9.05
N TYR A 145 -4.43 13.51 8.35
CA TYR A 145 -4.37 13.45 6.89
C TYR A 145 -5.08 14.62 6.21
N ILE A 146 -6.26 15.03 6.68
CA ILE A 146 -6.98 16.16 6.10
C ILE A 146 -6.15 17.45 6.20
N ASN A 147 -5.66 17.77 7.40
CA ASN A 147 -4.93 19.01 7.67
C ASN A 147 -3.47 18.95 7.19
N GLY A 148 -2.84 17.77 7.29
CA GLY A 148 -1.46 17.53 6.88
C GLY A 148 -1.29 17.09 5.42
N LYS A 149 -2.29 17.31 4.56
CA LYS A 149 -2.28 16.84 3.16
C LYS A 149 -1.01 17.23 2.41
N SER A 150 -0.58 18.49 2.48
CA SER A 150 0.62 18.96 1.80
C SER A 150 1.87 18.24 2.30
N CYS A 151 2.02 18.11 3.62
CA CYS A 151 3.13 17.40 4.25
C CYS A 151 3.22 15.93 3.80
N PHE A 152 2.07 15.24 3.76
CA PHE A 152 2.00 13.87 3.24
C PHE A 152 2.43 13.79 1.77
N LEU A 153 1.85 14.63 0.90
CA LEU A 153 2.10 14.56 -0.54
C LEU A 153 3.54 14.95 -0.89
N GLU A 154 4.13 15.92 -0.19
CA GLU A 154 5.55 16.27 -0.35
C GLU A 154 6.46 15.12 0.09
N THR A 155 6.15 14.48 1.22
CA THR A 155 6.91 13.32 1.70
C THR A 155 6.82 12.18 0.69
N ILE A 156 5.62 11.86 0.18
CA ILE A 156 5.41 10.85 -0.86
C ILE A 156 6.25 11.16 -2.11
N ARG A 157 6.22 12.40 -2.61
CA ARG A 157 7.03 12.81 -3.76
C ARG A 157 8.53 12.63 -3.54
N SER A 158 9.00 12.77 -2.30
CA SER A 158 10.43 12.60 -1.96
C SER A 158 10.87 11.14 -1.83
N VAL A 159 9.96 10.20 -1.48
CA VAL A 159 10.33 8.80 -1.17
C VAL A 159 9.84 7.79 -2.20
N CYS A 160 8.95 8.22 -3.10
CA CYS A 160 8.29 7.38 -4.09
C CYS A 160 8.67 7.76 -5.52
N ASN A 161 8.46 6.83 -6.46
CA ASN A 161 8.58 7.15 -7.88
C ASN A 161 7.42 8.06 -8.33
N LYS A 162 7.54 8.58 -9.56
CA LYS A 162 6.57 9.52 -10.13
C LYS A 162 5.16 8.93 -10.17
N ASP A 163 5.01 7.70 -10.65
CA ASP A 163 3.69 7.08 -10.84
C ASP A 163 2.96 6.84 -9.51
N ALA A 164 3.67 6.34 -8.49
CA ALA A 164 3.12 6.19 -7.14
C ALA A 164 2.70 7.53 -6.54
N SER A 165 3.53 8.57 -6.73
CA SER A 165 3.25 9.91 -6.25
C SER A 165 2.03 10.52 -6.93
N GLU A 166 1.89 10.31 -8.23
CA GLU A 166 0.75 10.76 -9.01
C GLU A 166 -0.53 10.04 -8.59
N TYR A 167 -0.48 8.72 -8.36
CA TYR A 167 -1.60 7.95 -7.83
C TYR A 167 -2.07 8.49 -6.48
N TYR A 168 -1.18 8.65 -5.49
CA TYR A 168 -1.58 9.16 -4.17
C TYR A 168 -2.12 10.60 -4.23
N THR A 169 -1.65 11.40 -5.20
CA THR A 169 -2.18 12.75 -5.43
C THR A 169 -3.61 12.71 -5.99
N LYS A 170 -3.84 11.94 -7.06
CA LYS A 170 -5.14 11.82 -7.74
C LYS A 170 -6.18 11.12 -6.86
N SER A 171 -5.78 10.05 -6.19
CA SER A 171 -6.62 9.19 -5.36
C SER A 171 -6.61 9.56 -3.88
N TYR A 172 -6.16 10.77 -3.53
CA TYR A 172 -5.90 11.17 -2.15
C TYR A 172 -7.11 10.96 -1.21
N ARG A 173 -8.29 11.40 -1.62
CA ARG A 173 -9.52 11.25 -0.81
C ARG A 173 -9.86 9.78 -0.57
N LYS A 174 -9.68 8.92 -1.58
CA LYS A 174 -9.88 7.47 -1.45
C LYS A 174 -8.88 6.89 -0.46
N PHE A 175 -7.60 7.24 -0.59
CA PHE A 175 -6.56 6.83 0.36
C PHE A 175 -6.87 7.23 1.80
N VAL A 176 -7.23 8.50 2.06
CA VAL A 176 -7.56 8.98 3.41
C VAL A 176 -8.74 8.21 3.98
N THR A 177 -9.78 7.94 3.20
CA THR A 177 -10.90 7.09 3.63
C THR A 177 -10.43 5.67 3.94
N THR A 178 -9.66 5.04 3.05
CA THR A 178 -9.16 3.67 3.25
C THR A 178 -8.34 3.53 4.53
N ILE A 179 -7.47 4.49 4.86
CA ILE A 179 -6.60 4.37 6.04
C ILE A 179 -7.31 4.74 7.35
N SER A 180 -8.37 5.56 7.30
CA SER A 180 -9.02 6.13 8.50
C SER A 180 -10.43 5.61 8.79
N ILE A 181 -11.07 4.88 7.89
CA ILE A 181 -12.41 4.34 8.12
C ILE A 181 -12.31 2.81 8.15
N LYS A 182 -12.61 2.23 9.30
CA LYS A 182 -12.64 0.77 9.46
C LYS A 182 -13.85 0.22 8.68
N PRO A 183 -13.67 -0.79 7.82
CA PRO A 183 -14.79 -1.44 7.13
C PRO A 183 -15.67 -2.21 8.12
N ALA A 184 -16.93 -2.45 7.74
CA ALA A 184 -17.82 -3.33 8.50
C ALA A 184 -17.38 -4.80 8.45
N GLU A 185 -16.84 -5.24 7.30
CA GLU A 185 -16.27 -6.58 7.15
C GLU A 185 -14.84 -6.66 7.67
N GLU A 186 -14.60 -7.53 8.65
CA GLU A 186 -13.28 -7.74 9.26
C GLU A 186 -12.42 -8.75 8.48
N LYS A 187 -12.36 -8.61 7.15
CA LYS A 187 -11.48 -9.43 6.31
C LYS A 187 -10.11 -8.78 6.21
N CYS A 188 -9.05 -9.48 6.63
CA CYS A 188 -7.68 -8.96 6.62
C CYS A 188 -7.15 -8.62 5.22
N SER A 189 -7.75 -9.20 4.17
CA SER A 189 -7.48 -8.84 2.77
C SER A 189 -8.03 -7.46 2.38
N HIS A 190 -8.94 -6.86 3.16
CA HIS A 190 -9.51 -5.56 2.86
C HIS A 190 -8.42 -4.47 2.87
N PRO A 191 -8.44 -3.51 1.92
CA PRO A 191 -7.40 -2.49 1.77
C PRO A 191 -7.10 -1.70 3.06
N HIS A 192 -8.11 -1.42 3.88
CA HIS A 192 -7.92 -0.78 5.19
C HIS A 192 -6.87 -1.49 6.05
N TYR A 193 -6.98 -2.81 6.25
CA TYR A 193 -6.05 -3.57 7.09
C TYR A 193 -4.69 -3.70 6.40
N GLN A 194 -4.68 -3.91 5.07
CA GLN A 194 -3.45 -4.00 4.28
C GLN A 194 -2.64 -2.71 4.28
N PHE A 195 -3.28 -1.54 4.25
CA PHE A 195 -2.59 -0.25 4.26
C PHE A 195 -2.07 0.06 5.65
N ASN A 196 -2.88 -0.21 6.68
CA ASN A 196 -2.48 0.05 8.06
C ASN A 196 -1.36 -0.88 8.54
N SER A 197 -1.29 -2.12 8.05
CA SER A 197 -0.18 -3.03 8.35
C SER A 197 1.17 -2.55 7.79
N LEU A 198 1.16 -1.67 6.77
CA LEU A 198 2.40 -1.11 6.22
C LEU A 198 3.15 -0.20 7.21
N GLN A 199 2.50 0.28 8.27
CA GLN A 199 3.20 0.94 9.37
C GLN A 199 4.19 -0.02 10.02
N CYS A 200 3.75 -1.25 10.31
CA CYS A 200 4.62 -2.28 10.88
C CYS A 200 5.69 -2.73 9.88
N LYS A 201 5.31 -2.84 8.59
CA LYS A 201 6.25 -3.21 7.53
C LYS A 201 7.36 -2.18 7.33
N GLY A 202 7.03 -0.89 7.39
CA GLY A 202 8.01 0.19 7.32
C GLY A 202 9.04 0.11 8.46
N LEU A 203 8.62 -0.25 9.67
CA LEU A 203 9.53 -0.49 10.78
C LEU A 203 10.38 -1.75 10.57
N GLU A 204 9.79 -2.86 10.11
CA GLU A 204 10.54 -4.09 9.80
C GLU A 204 11.63 -3.85 8.76
N ASP A 205 11.31 -3.11 7.69
CA ASP A 205 12.24 -2.82 6.60
C ASP A 205 13.39 -1.92 7.09
N GLU A 206 13.09 -0.90 7.90
CA GLU A 206 14.10 -0.02 8.51
C GLU A 206 15.01 -0.79 9.48
N ILE A 207 14.44 -1.67 10.32
CA ILE A 207 15.22 -2.53 11.23
C ILE A 207 16.14 -3.43 10.42
N THR A 208 15.64 -4.01 9.34
CA THR A 208 16.42 -4.89 8.45
C THR A 208 17.58 -4.13 7.82
N LEU A 209 17.33 -2.92 7.31
CA LEU A 209 18.36 -2.06 6.72
C LEU A 209 19.44 -1.71 7.75
N ARG A 210 19.05 -1.25 8.94
CA ARG A 210 20.01 -0.89 9.99
C ARG A 210 20.80 -2.09 10.50
N VAL A 211 20.17 -3.27 10.67
CA VAL A 211 20.88 -4.51 11.00
C VAL A 211 21.89 -4.88 9.90
N GLY A 212 21.55 -4.66 8.63
CA GLY A 212 22.48 -4.82 7.51
C GLY A 212 23.71 -3.93 7.66
N HIS A 213 23.50 -2.62 7.86
CA HIS A 213 24.60 -1.66 8.07
C HIS A 213 25.44 -1.94 9.32
N LEU A 214 24.84 -2.51 10.38
CA LEU A 214 25.60 -2.98 11.53
C LEU A 214 26.56 -4.10 11.14
N LYS A 215 26.08 -5.10 10.39
CA LYS A 215 26.92 -6.21 9.95
C LYS A 215 28.07 -5.74 9.06
N GLU A 216 27.81 -4.80 8.14
CA GLU A 216 28.83 -4.17 7.29
C GLU A 216 29.92 -3.47 8.10
N ARG A 217 29.56 -2.94 9.28
CA ARG A 217 30.49 -2.31 10.23
C ARG A 217 31.00 -3.26 11.30
N ASN A 218 30.97 -4.58 11.09
CA ASN A 218 31.38 -5.58 12.09
C ASN A 218 30.69 -5.42 13.46
N ASN A 219 29.41 -5.05 13.44
CA ASN A 219 28.57 -4.77 14.61
C ASN A 219 29.01 -3.59 15.48
N ARG A 220 29.84 -2.69 14.95
CA ARG A 220 30.19 -1.43 15.63
C ARG A 220 28.98 -0.50 15.68
N ALA A 221 28.52 -0.14 16.86
CA ALA A 221 27.41 0.79 17.06
C ALA A 221 27.51 1.49 18.41
N SER A 222 26.91 2.69 18.50
CA SER A 222 26.71 3.33 19.79
C SER A 222 25.58 2.67 20.58
N ALA A 223 25.64 2.72 21.91
CA ALA A 223 24.55 2.25 22.76
C ALA A 223 23.21 2.95 22.43
N VAL A 224 23.27 4.23 22.04
CA VAL A 224 22.10 5.01 21.61
C VAL A 224 21.49 4.44 20.33
N GLU A 225 22.31 4.14 19.32
CA GLU A 225 21.86 3.52 18.06
C GLU A 225 21.19 2.17 18.32
N VAL A 226 21.83 1.30 19.11
CA VAL A 226 21.29 -0.03 19.45
C VAL A 226 19.99 0.08 20.23
N SER A 227 19.92 1.00 21.21
CA SER A 227 18.71 1.24 22.01
C SER A 227 17.53 1.70 21.14
N GLN A 228 17.76 2.63 20.21
CA GLN A 228 16.74 3.08 19.26
C GLN A 228 16.22 1.94 18.38
N MET A 229 17.12 1.09 17.87
CA MET A 229 16.74 -0.07 17.07
C MET A 229 15.95 -1.11 17.87
N ILE A 230 16.28 -1.32 19.15
CA ILE A 230 15.52 -2.18 20.06
C ILE A 230 14.12 -1.63 20.31
N GLN A 231 13.99 -0.31 20.50
CA GLN A 231 12.69 0.33 20.66
C GLN A 231 11.82 0.15 19.41
N MET A 232 12.36 0.45 18.23
CA MET A 232 11.70 0.16 16.94
C MET A 232 11.27 -1.31 16.84
N CYS A 233 12.09 -2.24 17.32
CA CYS A 233 11.77 -3.66 17.35
C CYS A 233 10.54 -3.98 18.19
N LYS A 234 10.46 -3.41 19.40
CA LYS A 234 9.28 -3.57 20.28
C LYS A 234 8.03 -2.99 19.62
N ASP A 235 8.15 -1.82 19.01
CA ASP A 235 7.03 -1.14 18.38
C ASP A 235 6.55 -1.88 17.12
N ALA A 236 7.48 -2.42 16.31
CA ALA A 236 7.16 -3.29 15.17
C ALA A 236 6.45 -4.57 15.63
N GLN A 237 6.97 -5.27 16.65
CA GLN A 237 6.34 -6.48 17.18
C GLN A 237 4.94 -6.22 17.72
N LYS A 238 4.76 -5.11 18.45
CA LYS A 238 3.45 -4.68 18.95
C LYS A 238 2.49 -4.38 17.81
N CYS A 239 2.94 -3.60 16.83
CA CYS A 239 2.17 -3.24 15.64
C CYS A 239 1.71 -4.50 14.88
N MET A 240 2.62 -5.46 14.65
CA MET A 240 2.29 -6.71 13.97
C MET A 240 1.25 -7.51 14.77
N LYS A 241 1.38 -7.59 16.10
CA LYS A 241 0.46 -8.36 16.97
C LYS A 241 -0.97 -7.82 16.92
N GLU A 242 -1.12 -6.50 16.76
CA GLU A 242 -2.43 -5.85 16.68
C GLU A 242 -3.05 -5.93 15.27
N SER A 243 -2.28 -6.39 14.27
CA SER A 243 -2.71 -6.49 12.87
C SER A 243 -3.02 -7.93 12.50
N CYS A 244 -4.18 -8.14 11.87
CA CYS A 244 -4.58 -9.47 11.39
C CYS A 244 -3.95 -9.87 10.05
N VAL A 245 -3.09 -9.01 9.48
CA VAL A 245 -2.41 -9.25 8.19
C VAL A 245 -1.19 -10.18 8.33
N PHE A 246 -0.56 -10.21 9.51
CA PHE A 246 0.70 -10.93 9.70
C PHE A 246 0.47 -12.36 10.15
N SER A 247 1.28 -13.27 9.59
CA SER A 247 1.28 -14.68 9.94
C SER A 247 2.22 -14.98 11.12
N ALA A 248 2.12 -16.19 11.69
CA ALA A 248 3.06 -16.66 12.71
C ALA A 248 4.53 -16.64 12.21
N ALA A 249 4.74 -16.94 10.92
CA ALA A 249 6.07 -16.89 10.31
C ALA A 249 6.64 -15.46 10.28
N ASP A 250 5.79 -14.46 10.00
CA ASP A 250 6.20 -13.04 10.04
C ASP A 250 6.61 -12.63 11.45
N HIS A 251 5.83 -13.03 12.47
CA HIS A 251 6.16 -12.80 13.87
C HIS A 251 7.49 -13.44 14.28
N GLU A 252 7.74 -14.68 13.85
CA GLU A 252 8.99 -15.38 14.13
C GLU A 252 10.19 -14.69 13.46
N SER A 253 10.06 -14.32 12.18
CA SER A 253 11.05 -13.56 11.42
C SER A 253 11.43 -12.25 12.13
N MET A 254 10.42 -11.46 12.53
CA MET A 254 10.63 -10.22 13.27
C MET A 254 11.31 -10.49 14.63
N GLY A 255 10.86 -11.52 15.35
CA GLY A 255 11.44 -11.92 16.64
C GLY A 255 12.92 -12.30 16.55
N LYS A 256 13.32 -13.02 15.49
CA LYS A 256 14.73 -13.36 15.22
C LYS A 256 15.59 -12.10 15.04
N ARG A 257 15.13 -11.12 14.26
CA ARG A 257 15.84 -9.85 14.06
C ARG A 257 16.00 -9.07 15.36
N CYS A 258 14.95 -8.99 16.17
CA CYS A 258 15.00 -8.29 17.45
C CYS A 258 15.93 -8.96 18.46
N LYS A 259 15.98 -10.30 18.49
CA LYS A 259 16.93 -11.04 19.35
C LYS A 259 18.39 -10.78 18.99
N ILE A 260 18.72 -10.57 17.71
CA ILE A 260 20.08 -10.19 17.29
C ILE A 260 20.47 -8.86 17.95
N LEU A 261 19.59 -7.87 17.90
CA LEU A 261 19.85 -6.55 18.49
C LEU A 261 19.96 -6.58 20.01
N GLN A 262 19.12 -7.36 20.68
CA GLN A 262 19.20 -7.55 22.14
C GLN A 262 20.54 -8.16 22.56
N LYS A 263 21.08 -9.11 21.78
CA LYS A 263 22.41 -9.67 22.04
C LYS A 263 23.52 -8.64 21.85
N LEU A 264 23.42 -7.78 20.84
CA LEU A 264 24.41 -6.71 20.62
C LEU A 264 24.43 -5.69 21.76
N LEU A 265 23.26 -5.34 22.32
CA LEU A 265 23.19 -4.47 23.50
C LEU A 265 23.88 -5.10 24.71
N ALA A 266 23.62 -6.39 24.99
CA ALA A 266 24.23 -7.08 26.12
C ALA A 266 25.76 -7.13 26.03
N VAL A 267 26.32 -7.27 24.82
CA VAL A 267 27.77 -7.21 24.58
C VAL A 267 28.30 -5.78 24.82
N SER A 268 27.62 -4.76 24.29
CA SER A 268 27.93 -3.34 24.52
C SER A 268 27.96 -2.97 26.01
N ASP A 269 27.01 -3.48 26.79
CA ASP A 269 26.91 -3.19 28.22
C ASP A 269 28.01 -3.89 29.02
N SER A 270 28.34 -5.15 28.69
CA SER A 270 29.48 -5.89 29.30
C SER A 270 30.85 -5.27 28.98
N CYS A 271 30.91 -4.48 27.93
CA CYS A 271 32.08 -3.78 27.44
C CYS A 271 32.37 -2.46 28.17
N SER A 272 31.35 -1.86 28.80
CA SER A 272 31.48 -0.60 29.53
C SER A 272 32.06 -0.79 30.95
N SER A 273 32.17 -2.03 31.43
CA SER A 273 32.79 -2.36 32.72
C SER A 273 34.29 -2.65 32.66
N ASP A 274 34.88 -2.82 31.46
CA ASP A 274 36.31 -3.06 31.28
C ASP A 274 37.01 -1.79 30.78
N LEU A 275 37.85 -1.21 31.65
CA LEU A 275 38.57 0.06 31.51
C LEU A 275 39.62 0.14 30.39
N GLU A 276 39.57 -0.71 29.36
CA GLU A 276 40.58 -0.76 28.29
C GLU A 276 40.08 -0.43 26.88
N GLY A 277 38.88 0.17 26.76
CA GLY A 277 38.54 0.99 25.58
C GLY A 277 38.62 0.31 24.21
N LYS A 278 38.51 -1.02 24.16
CA LYS A 278 38.37 -1.79 22.91
C LYS A 278 37.14 -2.64 22.99
N CYS A 279 36.03 -2.08 22.52
CA CYS A 279 34.82 -2.84 22.25
C CYS A 279 34.37 -2.61 20.81
N LEU A 280 34.61 -3.66 20.02
CA LEU A 280 34.42 -3.87 18.58
C LEU A 280 34.91 -2.74 17.67
#